data_AF-A0A397U273-F1
#
_entry.id   AF-A0A397U273-F1
#
_cell.length_a   1.000
_cell.length_b   1.000
_cell.length_c   1.000
_cell.angle_alpha   90.00
_cell.angle_beta   90.00
_cell.angle_gamma   90.00
#
_symmetry.space_group_name_H-M   'P 1'
#
loop_
_entity.id
_entity.type
_entity.pdbx_description
1 polymer ?
#
loop_
_entity_poly.entity_id
_entity_poly.type
_entity_poly.pdbx_seq_one_letter_code
_entity_poly.pdbx_strand_id
1 'polypeptide(L)'
;MVVKSLSAMTGVPEPVLRLLFTILLSYPLALFYRFTFLRPLKTIWAPFLRNLYVVVTGLALTYYHNGSDIKHSLIATIVTWIFCWIGDIVGNRTLSAISAFLFNIIYLTVGYYKVQTGDYGINWTMTQCVLCLRMIGFAMDFMDGEKLKKSKLSMASIHAKNSIPSSPQKVGISTTRPQKQPISFEKNIQLLDLPPLIETIGYAHFFGSFLIGPQFSFHLYRKFLTMSLFPDATRIPSGSYKAAMKSLLLGALYLGVYEIASGYFPASYLITADFASKPFINRLMIMWCVGKFSLTKTI
;
A
#
# COMPACT_ATOMS: atom_id res chain seq x y z
N MET A 1 -0.07 13.87 -23.96
CA MET A 1 -0.17 15.24 -24.52
C MET A 1 -0.73 16.21 -23.48
N VAL A 2 -1.88 15.93 -22.85
CA VAL A 2 -2.49 16.82 -21.82
C VAL A 2 -1.52 17.23 -20.71
N VAL A 3 -0.81 16.28 -20.09
CA VAL A 3 0.12 16.59 -18.98
C VAL A 3 1.28 17.48 -19.42
N LYS A 4 1.81 17.27 -20.63
CA LYS A 4 2.91 18.08 -21.18
C LYS A 4 2.46 19.51 -21.46
N SER A 5 1.27 19.68 -22.03
CA SER A 5 0.66 20.99 -22.26
C SER A 5 0.40 21.73 -20.95
N LEU A 6 -0.14 21.04 -19.93
CA LEU A 6 -0.35 21.64 -18.61
C LEU A 6 0.97 22.01 -17.93
N SER A 7 1.99 21.14 -18.00
CA SER A 7 3.33 21.43 -17.45
C SER A 7 3.93 22.69 -18.07
N ALA A 8 3.78 22.88 -19.38
CA ALA A 8 4.24 24.09 -20.07
C ALA A 8 3.45 25.35 -19.66
N MET A 9 2.16 25.22 -19.33
CA MET A 9 1.32 26.34 -18.91
C MET A 9 1.50 26.72 -17.44
N THR A 10 1.70 25.75 -16.55
CA THR A 10 1.78 25.98 -15.10
C THR A 10 3.21 26.10 -14.58
N GLY A 11 4.21 25.69 -15.37
CA GLY A 11 5.60 25.57 -14.93
C GLY A 11 5.86 24.40 -13.98
N VAL A 12 4.84 23.60 -13.64
CA VAL A 12 4.96 22.46 -12.72
C VAL A 12 5.59 21.27 -13.47
N PRO A 13 6.59 20.58 -12.90
CA PRO A 13 7.21 19.42 -13.55
C PRO A 13 6.20 18.32 -13.91
N GLU A 14 6.33 17.76 -15.11
CA GLU A 14 5.45 16.69 -15.62
C GLU A 14 5.25 15.51 -14.63
N PRO A 15 6.29 14.98 -13.95
CA PRO A 15 6.13 13.88 -13.00
C PRO A 15 5.23 14.22 -11.80
N VAL A 16 5.27 15.48 -11.33
CA VAL A 16 4.42 15.96 -10.22
C VAL A 16 2.96 16.01 -10.65
N LEU A 17 2.69 16.51 -11.85
CA LEU A 17 1.33 16.53 -12.40
C LEU A 17 0.79 15.11 -12.63
N ARG A 18 1.62 14.18 -13.14
CA ARG A 18 1.21 12.78 -13.27
C ARG A 18 0.86 12.17 -11.92
N LEU A 19 1.68 12.39 -10.90
CA LEU A 19 1.40 11.93 -9.54
C LEU A 19 0.06 12.48 -9.02
N LEU A 20 -0.14 13.79 -9.10
CA LEU A 20 -1.37 14.45 -8.65
C LEU A 20 -2.60 13.92 -9.37
N PHE A 21 -2.56 13.82 -10.71
CA PHE A 21 -3.67 13.25 -11.47
C PHE A 21 -3.94 11.80 -11.13
N THR A 22 -2.91 11.00 -10.87
CA THR A 22 -3.11 9.59 -10.49
C THR A 22 -3.81 9.48 -9.14
N ILE A 23 -3.45 10.31 -8.17
CA ILE A 23 -4.12 10.40 -6.87
C ILE A 23 -5.57 10.87 -7.05
N LEU A 24 -5.80 11.93 -7.84
CA LEU A 24 -7.15 12.45 -8.09
C LEU A 24 -8.04 11.44 -8.81
N LEU A 25 -7.51 10.68 -9.78
CA LEU A 25 -8.22 9.63 -10.51
C LEU A 25 -8.57 8.43 -9.62
N SER A 26 -7.86 8.21 -8.51
CA SER A 26 -8.20 7.15 -7.57
C SER A 26 -9.55 7.37 -6.86
N TYR A 27 -9.97 8.62 -6.65
CA TYR A 27 -11.25 8.98 -6.03
C TYR A 27 -12.49 8.58 -6.86
N PRO A 28 -12.62 8.97 -8.15
CA PRO A 28 -13.75 8.53 -8.97
C PRO A 28 -13.75 7.02 -9.17
N LEU A 29 -12.57 6.37 -9.28
CA LEU A 29 -12.47 4.91 -9.34
C LEU A 29 -12.95 4.25 -8.04
N ALA A 30 -12.63 4.82 -6.88
CA ALA A 30 -13.12 4.35 -5.59
C ALA A 30 -14.64 4.55 -5.45
N LEU A 31 -15.17 5.68 -5.94
CA LEU A 31 -16.61 5.95 -5.96
C LEU A 31 -17.34 4.96 -6.86
N PHE A 32 -16.84 4.70 -8.05
CA PHE A 32 -17.41 3.71 -8.94
C PHE A 32 -17.41 2.32 -8.28
N TYR A 33 -16.28 1.90 -7.70
CA TYR A 33 -16.19 0.65 -6.95
C TYR A 33 -17.20 0.57 -5.79
N ARG A 34 -17.43 1.70 -5.10
CA ARG A 34 -18.45 1.81 -4.05
C ARG A 34 -19.86 1.53 -4.55
N PHE A 35 -20.23 2.15 -5.67
CA PHE A 35 -21.59 2.04 -6.18
C PHE A 35 -21.88 0.69 -6.82
N THR A 36 -20.89 0.07 -7.46
CA THR A 36 -21.07 -1.16 -8.25
C THR A 36 -20.73 -2.43 -7.49
N PHE A 37 -19.58 -2.48 -6.80
CA PHE A 37 -19.01 -3.73 -6.27
C PHE A 37 -19.14 -3.90 -4.75
N LEU A 38 -19.22 -2.79 -4.03
CA LEU A 38 -19.34 -2.77 -2.56
C LEU A 38 -20.76 -3.07 -2.09
N ARG A 39 -21.78 -2.88 -2.93
CA ARG A 39 -23.12 -3.41 -2.66
C ARG A 39 -23.05 -4.94 -2.62
N PRO A 40 -23.83 -5.62 -1.76
CA PRO A 40 -23.80 -7.09 -1.67
C PRO A 40 -24.26 -7.70 -3.00
N LEU A 41 -23.29 -8.06 -3.83
CA LEU A 41 -23.50 -8.93 -4.99
C LEU A 41 -23.86 -10.31 -4.45
N LYS A 42 -25.06 -10.80 -4.80
CA LYS A 42 -25.54 -12.13 -4.39
C LYS A 42 -24.86 -13.30 -5.13
N THR A 43 -23.90 -13.00 -6.00
CA THR A 43 -23.27 -13.97 -6.92
C THR A 43 -22.02 -14.59 -6.29
N ILE A 44 -21.79 -15.88 -6.53
CA ILE A 44 -20.60 -16.61 -6.07
C ILE A 44 -19.29 -16.01 -6.59
N TRP A 45 -19.34 -15.39 -7.78
CA TRP A 45 -18.22 -14.75 -8.47
C TRP A 45 -17.88 -13.35 -7.92
N ALA A 46 -18.64 -12.82 -6.96
CA ALA A 46 -18.48 -11.45 -6.47
C ALA A 46 -17.04 -11.10 -6.02
N PRO A 47 -16.30 -11.94 -5.25
CA PRO A 47 -14.93 -11.64 -4.86
C PRO A 47 -13.97 -11.57 -6.06
N PHE A 48 -14.18 -12.44 -7.06
CA PHE A 48 -13.39 -12.45 -8.29
C PHE A 48 -13.62 -11.18 -9.11
N LEU A 49 -14.88 -10.76 -9.30
CA LEU A 49 -15.19 -9.52 -10.03
C LEU A 49 -14.61 -8.27 -9.34
N ARG A 50 -14.69 -8.23 -8.00
CA ARG A 50 -14.05 -7.18 -7.19
C ARG A 50 -12.55 -7.14 -7.42
N ASN A 51 -11.89 -8.30 -7.36
CA ASN A 51 -10.46 -8.40 -7.60
C ASN A 51 -10.10 -7.97 -9.03
N LEU A 52 -10.85 -8.42 -10.02
CA LEU A 52 -10.64 -8.08 -11.42
C LEU A 52 -10.74 -6.56 -11.65
N TYR A 53 -11.73 -5.91 -11.05
CA TYR A 53 -11.82 -4.45 -11.09
C TYR A 53 -10.57 -3.78 -10.50
N VAL A 54 -10.13 -4.23 -9.32
CA VAL A 54 -8.94 -3.69 -8.66
C VAL A 54 -7.69 -3.89 -9.54
N VAL A 55 -7.53 -5.07 -10.15
CA VAL A 55 -6.40 -5.36 -11.04
C VAL A 55 -6.42 -4.44 -12.25
N VAL A 56 -7.55 -4.36 -12.96
CA VAL A 56 -7.66 -3.55 -14.19
C VAL A 56 -7.42 -2.08 -13.89
N THR A 57 -8.10 -1.52 -12.89
CA THR A 57 -7.96 -0.11 -12.54
C THR A 57 -6.59 0.21 -11.92
N GLY A 58 -6.07 -0.68 -11.09
CA GLY A 58 -4.76 -0.59 -10.47
C GLY A 58 -3.61 -0.59 -11.49
N LEU A 59 -3.62 -1.54 -12.41
CA LEU A 59 -2.64 -1.60 -13.50
C LEU A 59 -2.77 -0.40 -14.45
N ALA A 60 -3.99 0.04 -14.76
CA ALA A 60 -4.20 1.24 -15.58
C ALA A 60 -3.61 2.50 -14.92
N LEU A 61 -3.83 2.72 -13.62
CA LEU A 61 -3.24 3.84 -12.88
C LEU A 61 -1.72 3.72 -12.77
N THR A 62 -1.21 2.50 -12.53
CA THR A 62 0.23 2.26 -12.45
C THR A 62 0.90 2.55 -13.78
N TYR A 63 0.28 2.13 -14.89
CA TYR A 63 0.78 2.41 -16.23
C TYR A 63 0.71 3.90 -16.56
N TYR A 64 -0.37 4.58 -16.18
CA TYR A 64 -0.48 6.03 -16.36
C TYR A 64 0.63 6.80 -15.64
N HIS A 65 0.99 6.38 -14.41
CA HIS A 65 2.05 7.03 -13.64
C HIS A 65 3.46 6.66 -14.15
N ASN A 66 3.79 5.37 -14.23
CA ASN A 66 5.13 4.87 -14.52
C ASN A 66 5.43 4.71 -16.03
N GLY A 67 4.42 4.73 -16.90
CA GLY A 67 4.58 4.41 -18.32
C GLY A 67 5.15 3.00 -18.52
N SER A 68 6.19 2.89 -19.36
CA SER A 68 6.87 1.61 -19.67
C SER A 68 7.59 0.99 -18.47
N ASP A 69 7.85 1.75 -17.42
CA ASP A 69 8.59 1.28 -16.25
C ASP A 69 7.71 0.45 -15.29
N ILE A 70 6.41 0.31 -15.58
CA ILE A 70 5.52 -0.64 -14.89
C ILE A 70 6.07 -2.08 -14.90
N LYS A 71 6.89 -2.44 -15.90
CA LYS A 71 7.56 -3.75 -15.95
C LYS A 71 8.31 -4.03 -14.65
N HIS A 72 8.90 -3.02 -14.01
CA HIS A 72 9.68 -3.22 -12.80
C HIS A 72 8.81 -3.67 -11.61
N SER A 73 7.64 -3.06 -11.44
CA SER A 73 6.70 -3.43 -10.38
C SER A 73 6.05 -4.79 -10.64
N LEU A 74 5.75 -5.10 -11.91
CA LEU A 74 5.21 -6.40 -12.31
C LEU A 74 6.23 -7.54 -12.10
N ILE A 75 7.47 -7.35 -12.54
CA ILE A 75 8.55 -8.32 -12.34
C ILE A 75 8.73 -8.56 -10.84
N ALA A 76 8.79 -7.50 -10.03
CA ALA A 76 8.98 -7.65 -8.59
C ALA A 76 7.85 -8.46 -7.92
N THR A 77 6.60 -8.22 -8.33
CA THR A 77 5.43 -8.96 -7.84
C THR A 77 5.47 -10.42 -8.27
N ILE A 78 5.72 -10.69 -9.56
CA ILE A 78 5.72 -12.05 -10.12
C ILE A 78 6.87 -12.88 -9.53
N VAL A 79 8.07 -12.32 -9.45
CA VAL A 79 9.24 -13.02 -8.90
C VAL A 79 9.03 -13.34 -7.42
N THR A 80 8.48 -12.41 -6.63
CA THR A 80 8.13 -12.67 -5.23
C THR A 80 7.12 -13.81 -5.12
N TRP A 81 6.09 -13.80 -5.96
CA TRP A 81 5.08 -14.86 -5.98
C TRP A 81 5.69 -16.23 -6.35
N ILE A 82 6.60 -16.27 -7.33
CA ILE A 82 7.33 -17.48 -7.72
C ILE A 82 8.16 -18.03 -6.55
N PHE A 83 8.85 -17.17 -5.79
CA PHE A 83 9.59 -17.64 -4.60
C PHE A 83 8.65 -18.28 -3.57
N CYS A 84 7.50 -17.68 -3.30
CA CYS A 84 6.48 -18.26 -2.42
C CYS A 84 5.96 -19.60 -2.94
N TRP A 85 5.72 -19.70 -4.25
CA TRP A 85 5.27 -20.94 -4.88
C TRP A 85 6.32 -22.05 -4.78
N ILE A 86 7.58 -21.76 -5.07
CA ILE A 86 8.70 -22.70 -4.90
C ILE A 86 8.84 -23.11 -3.43
N GLY A 87 8.73 -22.16 -2.49
CA GLY A 87 8.79 -22.44 -1.06
C GLY A 87 7.70 -23.37 -0.56
N ASP A 88 6.50 -23.30 -1.14
CA ASP A 88 5.40 -24.21 -0.83
C ASP A 88 5.67 -25.63 -1.35
N ILE A 89 6.23 -25.75 -2.55
CA ILE A 89 6.59 -27.05 -3.16
C ILE A 89 7.73 -27.73 -2.40
N VAL A 90 8.77 -26.96 -2.06
CA VAL A 90 9.95 -27.46 -1.31
C VAL A 90 9.59 -27.75 0.15
N GLY A 91 8.46 -27.21 0.65
CA GLY A 91 8.04 -27.35 2.04
C GLY A 91 8.87 -26.52 3.03
N ASN A 92 9.59 -25.50 2.54
CA ASN A 92 10.41 -24.60 3.36
C ASN A 92 10.02 -23.15 3.05
N ARG A 93 9.00 -22.64 3.76
CA ARG A 93 8.49 -21.27 3.52
C ARG A 93 9.43 -20.19 4.07
N THR A 94 10.29 -20.52 5.03
CA THR A 94 11.32 -19.60 5.55
C THR A 94 12.33 -19.22 4.47
N LEU A 95 12.79 -20.20 3.68
CA LEU A 95 13.69 -19.94 2.55
C LEU A 95 13.06 -18.98 1.55
N SER A 96 11.78 -19.20 1.21
CA SER A 96 11.03 -18.29 0.34
C SER A 96 11.01 -16.85 0.87
N ALA A 97 10.72 -16.65 2.16
CA ALA A 97 10.67 -15.31 2.74
C ALA A 97 12.04 -14.60 2.68
N ILE A 98 13.13 -15.33 2.95
CA ILE A 98 14.50 -14.80 2.84
C ILE A 98 14.82 -14.43 1.38
N SER A 99 14.52 -15.33 0.42
CA SER A 99 14.74 -15.06 -1.00
C SER A 99 13.94 -13.86 -1.50
N ALA A 100 12.66 -13.76 -1.12
CA ALA A 100 11.81 -12.61 -1.44
C ALA A 100 12.34 -11.31 -0.83
N PHE A 101 12.82 -11.35 0.42
CA PHE A 101 13.43 -10.20 1.09
C PHE A 101 14.68 -9.70 0.35
N LEU A 102 15.64 -10.60 0.12
CA LEU A 102 16.90 -10.26 -0.55
C LEU A 102 16.64 -9.73 -1.95
N PHE A 103 15.78 -10.39 -2.72
CA PHE A 103 15.44 -9.94 -4.06
C PHE A 103 14.81 -8.55 -4.08
N ASN A 104 13.79 -8.29 -3.25
CA ASN A 104 13.11 -6.98 -3.26
C ASN A 104 14.02 -5.84 -2.81
N ILE A 105 14.88 -6.07 -1.81
CA ILE A 105 15.87 -5.09 -1.38
C ILE A 105 16.93 -4.86 -2.45
N ILE A 106 17.57 -5.90 -2.97
CA ILE A 106 18.60 -5.79 -4.01
C ILE A 106 18.03 -5.09 -5.25
N TYR A 107 16.84 -5.48 -5.68
CA TYR A 107 16.19 -4.89 -6.86
C TYR A 107 15.88 -3.41 -6.66
N LEU A 108 15.41 -3.00 -5.48
CA LEU A 108 15.20 -1.60 -5.14
C LEU A 108 16.53 -0.83 -5.11
N THR A 109 17.57 -1.38 -4.49
CA THR A 109 18.91 -0.77 -4.43
C THR A 109 19.51 -0.57 -5.82
N VAL A 110 19.43 -1.57 -6.69
CA VAL A 110 19.87 -1.46 -8.09
C VAL A 110 19.04 -0.42 -8.85
N GLY A 111 17.73 -0.34 -8.58
CA GLY A 111 16.86 0.69 -9.12
C GLY A 111 17.33 2.09 -8.74
N TYR A 112 17.59 2.34 -7.46
CA TYR A 112 18.12 3.63 -7.00
C TYR A 112 19.49 3.94 -7.58
N TYR A 113 20.39 2.95 -7.66
CA TYR A 113 21.72 3.13 -8.25
C TYR A 113 21.64 3.57 -9.73
N LYS A 114 20.75 2.96 -10.52
CA LYS A 114 20.56 3.31 -11.93
C LYS A 114 19.85 4.64 -12.16
N VAL A 115 19.03 5.07 -11.20
CA VAL A 115 18.19 6.27 -11.27
C VAL A 115 18.80 7.44 -10.51
N GLN A 116 20.01 7.29 -9.96
CA GLN A 116 20.72 8.34 -9.23
C GLN A 116 21.10 9.50 -10.16
N THR A 117 20.15 10.38 -10.41
CA THR A 117 20.37 11.72 -10.97
C THR A 117 20.59 12.70 -9.82
N GLY A 118 21.39 13.76 -10.04
CA GLY A 118 21.68 14.77 -9.02
C GLY A 118 20.45 15.51 -8.47
N ASP A 119 19.32 15.43 -9.17
CA ASP A 119 18.03 15.99 -8.77
C ASP A 119 17.07 14.90 -8.27
N TYR A 120 16.37 15.18 -7.16
CA TYR A 120 15.32 14.34 -6.59
C TYR A 120 14.10 14.32 -7.53
N GLY A 121 14.01 13.31 -8.39
CA GLY A 121 12.94 13.12 -9.36
C GLY A 121 11.88 12.10 -8.91
N ILE A 122 10.61 12.37 -9.23
CA ILE A 122 9.52 11.39 -9.12
C ILE A 122 9.69 10.38 -10.25
N ASN A 123 10.18 9.19 -9.90
CA ASN A 123 10.51 8.10 -10.84
C ASN A 123 9.83 6.80 -10.41
N TRP A 124 9.92 5.76 -11.25
CA TRP A 124 9.33 4.44 -10.99
C TRP A 124 9.80 3.81 -9.66
N THR A 125 10.99 4.17 -9.18
CA THR A 125 11.54 3.75 -7.89
C THR A 125 10.67 4.16 -6.70
N MET A 126 9.87 5.23 -6.83
CA MET A 126 8.88 5.65 -5.83
C MET A 126 7.81 4.57 -5.61
N THR A 127 7.19 4.08 -6.69
CA THR A 127 6.21 2.99 -6.56
C THR A 127 6.87 1.68 -6.11
N GLN A 128 8.13 1.47 -6.49
CA GLN A 128 8.89 0.28 -6.14
C GLN A 128 9.20 0.21 -4.64
N CYS A 129 9.39 1.34 -3.94
CA CYS A 129 9.68 1.31 -2.51
C CYS A 129 8.46 0.84 -1.70
N VAL A 130 7.27 1.33 -2.05
CA VAL A 130 5.99 0.90 -1.45
C VAL A 130 5.74 -0.57 -1.75
N LEU A 131 5.98 -1.00 -2.99
CA LEU A 131 5.79 -2.37 -3.41
C LEU A 131 6.78 -3.33 -2.76
N CYS A 132 8.05 -2.93 -2.62
CA CYS A 132 9.10 -3.71 -1.95
C CYS A 132 8.66 -4.11 -0.54
N LEU A 133 8.26 -3.12 0.29
CA LEU A 133 7.78 -3.38 1.65
C LEU A 133 6.54 -4.29 1.66
N ARG A 134 5.63 -4.08 0.71
CA ARG A 134 4.39 -4.86 0.58
C ARG A 134 4.67 -6.32 0.22
N MET A 135 5.58 -6.57 -0.71
CA MET A 135 5.96 -7.92 -1.18
C MET A 135 6.77 -8.67 -0.12
N ILE A 136 7.63 -7.97 0.61
CA ILE A 136 8.33 -8.52 1.78
C ILE A 136 7.32 -8.92 2.86
N GLY A 137 6.39 -8.02 3.22
CA GLY A 137 5.30 -8.31 4.16
C GLY A 137 4.48 -9.53 3.75
N PHE A 138 4.09 -9.61 2.48
CA PHE A 138 3.37 -10.75 1.92
C PHE A 138 4.12 -12.08 2.07
N ALA A 139 5.42 -12.10 1.78
CA ALA A 139 6.23 -13.31 1.90
C ALA A 139 6.39 -13.75 3.38
N MET A 140 6.52 -12.80 4.30
CA MET A 140 6.56 -13.08 5.74
C MET A 140 5.21 -13.61 6.25
N ASP A 141 4.08 -13.01 5.84
CA ASP A 141 2.74 -13.48 6.18
C ASP A 141 2.51 -14.94 5.70
N PHE A 142 3.07 -15.30 4.53
CA PHE A 142 3.02 -16.66 3.99
C PHE A 142 3.90 -17.66 4.75
N MET A 143 5.10 -17.24 5.16
CA MET A 143 5.97 -18.01 6.03
C MET A 143 5.32 -18.32 7.37
N ASP A 144 4.73 -17.31 8.02
CA ASP A 144 4.06 -17.50 9.32
C ASP A 144 2.82 -18.41 9.23
N GLY A 145 2.21 -18.53 8.05
CA GLY A 145 1.15 -19.48 7.78
C GLY A 145 1.55 -20.95 7.97
N GLU A 146 2.84 -21.28 7.84
CA GLU A 146 3.34 -22.64 8.02
C GLU A 146 3.14 -23.14 9.46
N LYS A 147 3.47 -22.29 10.45
CA LYS A 147 3.33 -22.61 11.87
C LYS A 147 1.86 -22.88 12.23
N LEU A 148 0.97 -22.06 11.69
CA LEU A 148 -0.47 -22.21 11.91
C LEU A 148 -1.03 -23.47 11.23
N LYS A 149 -0.56 -23.80 10.02
CA LYS A 149 -0.93 -25.02 9.29
C LYS A 149 -0.52 -26.28 10.07
N LYS A 150 0.72 -26.32 10.58
CA LYS A 150 1.23 -27.41 11.44
C LYS A 150 0.44 -27.53 12.75
N SER A 151 0.15 -26.40 13.40
CA SER A 151 -0.65 -26.38 14.64
C SER A 151 -2.07 -26.94 14.43
N LYS A 152 -2.77 -26.51 13.37
CA LYS A 152 -4.11 -27.02 13.03
C LYS A 152 -4.11 -28.50 12.70
N LEU A 153 -3.11 -28.98 11.94
CA LEU A 153 -2.99 -30.40 11.60
C LEU A 153 -2.75 -31.26 12.85
N SER A 154 -1.91 -30.77 13.78
CA SER A 154 -1.67 -31.44 15.07
C SER A 154 -2.95 -31.56 15.90
N MET A 155 -3.72 -30.47 16.03
CA MET A 155 -5.00 -30.49 16.76
C MET A 155 -6.03 -31.43 16.12
N ALA A 156 -6.15 -31.41 14.79
CA ALA A 156 -7.05 -32.34 14.08
C ALA A 156 -6.66 -33.81 14.32
N SER A 157 -5.35 -34.11 14.35
CA SER A 157 -4.84 -35.45 14.64
C SER A 157 -5.13 -35.90 16.08
N ILE A 158 -5.05 -34.99 17.04
CA ILE A 158 -5.38 -35.25 18.46
C ILE A 158 -6.89 -35.52 18.61
N HIS A 159 -7.73 -34.71 17.98
CA HIS A 159 -9.19 -34.93 17.99
C HIS A 159 -9.59 -36.24 17.31
N ALA A 160 -8.93 -36.61 16.20
CA ALA A 160 -9.17 -37.89 15.52
C ALA A 160 -8.73 -39.10 16.35
N LYS A 161 -7.70 -38.97 17.21
CA LYS A 161 -7.28 -40.03 18.13
C LYS A 161 -8.16 -40.13 19.39
N ASN A 162 -8.81 -39.05 19.79
CA ASN A 162 -9.59 -38.94 21.02
C ASN A 162 -11.11 -39.06 20.82
N SER A 163 -11.59 -39.57 19.68
CA SER A 163 -13.02 -39.71 19.40
C SER A 163 -13.69 -40.84 20.21
N ILE A 164 -13.88 -40.59 21.51
CA ILE A 164 -15.04 -41.04 22.29
C ILE A 164 -16.12 -39.96 22.10
N PRO A 165 -17.40 -40.30 21.86
CA PRO A 165 -18.42 -39.29 21.59
C PRO A 165 -18.66 -38.45 22.85
N SER A 166 -18.19 -37.21 22.83
CA SER A 166 -18.59 -36.19 23.79
C SER A 166 -19.15 -34.98 23.03
N SER A 167 -20.18 -34.42 23.64
CA SER A 167 -21.11 -33.40 23.16
C SER A 167 -20.46 -32.19 22.47
N PRO A 168 -21.20 -31.45 21.61
CA PRO A 168 -20.65 -30.33 20.87
C PRO A 168 -20.18 -29.22 21.82
N GLN A 169 -18.88 -29.16 22.08
CA GLN A 169 -18.26 -28.00 22.69
C GLN A 169 -18.33 -26.86 21.68
N LYS A 170 -19.20 -25.88 21.98
CA LYS A 170 -19.21 -24.59 21.30
C LYS A 170 -17.79 -24.02 21.37
N VAL A 171 -17.13 -23.94 20.22
CA VAL A 171 -15.91 -23.15 20.03
C VAL A 171 -16.24 -21.75 20.53
N GLY A 172 -15.72 -21.42 21.71
CA GLY A 172 -15.94 -20.13 22.34
C GLY A 172 -15.49 -19.05 21.37
N ILE A 173 -16.44 -18.23 20.94
CA ILE A 173 -16.15 -16.93 20.35
C ILE A 173 -15.33 -16.20 21.42
N SER A 174 -14.02 -16.11 21.19
CA SER A 174 -13.13 -15.33 22.02
C SER A 174 -13.61 -13.89 21.99
N THR A 175 -14.37 -13.50 23.00
CA THR A 175 -14.69 -12.11 23.33
C THR A 175 -13.37 -11.43 23.67
N THR A 176 -12.70 -10.89 22.65
CA THR A 176 -11.36 -10.30 22.81
C THR A 176 -11.49 -8.80 23.07
N ARG A 177 -10.80 -8.37 24.14
CA ARG A 177 -10.49 -6.98 24.52
C ARG A 177 -10.32 -6.03 23.32
N PRO A 178 -10.61 -4.72 23.48
CA PRO A 178 -10.39 -3.72 22.43
C PRO A 178 -8.96 -3.80 21.89
N GLN A 179 -8.84 -3.96 20.58
CA GLN A 179 -7.58 -4.16 19.88
C GLN A 179 -6.69 -2.92 20.01
N LYS A 180 -5.52 -3.07 20.64
CA LYS A 180 -4.46 -2.05 20.69
C LYS A 180 -3.67 -1.93 19.37
N GLN A 181 -3.99 -2.77 18.37
CA GLN A 181 -3.30 -2.86 17.08
C GLN A 181 -4.13 -2.24 15.94
N PRO A 182 -3.48 -1.66 14.91
CA PRO A 182 -4.18 -1.04 13.78
C PRO A 182 -4.87 -2.10 12.91
N ILE A 183 -6.02 -1.74 12.32
CA ILE A 183 -6.82 -2.61 11.44
C ILE A 183 -6.01 -3.15 10.24
N SER A 184 -5.00 -2.41 9.78
CA SER A 184 -4.10 -2.81 8.70
C SER A 184 -3.31 -4.11 8.99
N PHE A 185 -3.04 -4.39 10.26
CA PHE A 185 -2.22 -5.50 10.74
C PHE A 185 -2.87 -6.15 11.97
N GLU A 186 -3.95 -6.88 11.73
CA GLU A 186 -4.59 -7.70 12.76
C GLU A 186 -3.67 -8.85 13.22
N LYS A 187 -3.99 -9.47 14.35
CA LYS A 187 -3.21 -10.60 14.91
C LYS A 187 -3.18 -11.85 14.00
N ASN A 188 -4.18 -12.03 13.14
CA ASN A 188 -4.39 -13.23 12.33
C ASN A 188 -4.20 -12.96 10.83
N ILE A 189 -3.05 -12.39 10.45
CA ILE A 189 -2.72 -12.06 9.05
C ILE A 189 -2.03 -13.19 8.29
N GLN A 190 -1.73 -14.31 8.96
CA GLN A 190 -0.96 -15.41 8.36
C GLN A 190 -1.69 -16.03 7.16
N LEU A 191 -0.95 -16.30 6.08
CA LEU A 191 -1.48 -16.91 4.86
C LEU A 191 -1.21 -18.42 4.87
N LEU A 192 -2.25 -19.21 5.12
CA LEU A 192 -2.16 -20.67 5.17
C LEU A 192 -1.77 -21.28 3.82
N ASP A 193 -2.33 -20.75 2.74
CA ASP A 193 -2.09 -21.20 1.38
C ASP A 193 -1.77 -19.99 0.50
N LEU A 194 -0.97 -20.22 -0.55
CA LEU A 194 -0.51 -19.17 -1.44
C LEU A 194 -1.70 -18.60 -2.24
N PRO A 195 -1.97 -17.29 -2.16
CA PRO A 195 -3.00 -16.67 -2.99
C PRO A 195 -2.71 -16.81 -4.49
N PRO A 196 -3.75 -16.89 -5.33
CA PRO A 196 -3.56 -16.93 -6.77
C PRO A 196 -2.89 -15.64 -7.25
N LEU A 197 -2.04 -15.74 -8.28
CA LEU A 197 -1.24 -14.63 -8.78
C LEU A 197 -2.08 -13.39 -9.11
N ILE A 198 -3.29 -13.57 -9.67
CA ILE A 198 -4.18 -12.46 -10.01
C ILE A 198 -4.66 -11.67 -8.78
N GLU A 199 -4.86 -12.32 -7.63
CA GLU A 199 -5.17 -11.62 -6.38
C GLU A 199 -3.94 -10.90 -5.84
N THR A 200 -2.76 -11.51 -5.94
CA THR A 200 -1.49 -10.88 -5.54
C THR A 200 -1.19 -9.64 -6.39
N ILE A 201 -1.47 -9.66 -7.69
CA ILE A 201 -1.33 -8.49 -8.57
C ILE A 201 -2.31 -7.39 -8.15
N GLY A 202 -3.56 -7.73 -7.84
CA GLY A 202 -4.57 -6.77 -7.37
C GLY A 202 -4.19 -6.13 -6.03
N TYR A 203 -3.61 -6.91 -5.12
CA TYR A 203 -3.05 -6.44 -3.86
C TYR A 203 -1.84 -5.51 -4.06
N ALA A 204 -0.89 -5.92 -4.91
CA ALA A 204 0.30 -5.16 -5.24
C ALA A 204 -0.03 -3.79 -5.84
N HIS A 205 -0.97 -3.77 -6.79
CA HIS A 205 -1.35 -2.57 -7.55
C HIS A 205 -2.69 -1.98 -7.09
N PHE A 206 -3.04 -2.13 -5.81
CA PHE A 206 -4.29 -1.59 -5.29
C PHE A 206 -4.41 -0.09 -5.57
N PHE A 207 -5.45 0.31 -6.31
CA PHE A 207 -5.61 1.67 -6.84
C PHE A 207 -5.56 2.78 -5.77
N GLY A 208 -5.86 2.46 -4.50
CA GLY A 208 -5.86 3.42 -3.40
C GLY A 208 -4.55 3.52 -2.62
N SER A 209 -3.53 2.70 -2.89
CA SER A 209 -2.29 2.68 -2.07
C SER A 209 -1.02 2.22 -2.78
N PHE A 210 -1.03 2.03 -4.10
CA PHE A 210 0.17 1.54 -4.82
C PHE A 210 1.26 2.63 -4.97
N LEU A 211 0.87 3.90 -5.00
CA LEU A 211 1.78 5.06 -5.12
C LEU A 211 2.34 5.49 -3.79
N ILE A 212 1.43 5.97 -2.94
CA ILE A 212 1.71 6.59 -1.65
C ILE A 212 0.50 6.18 -0.81
N GLY A 213 0.73 5.44 0.27
CA GLY A 213 -0.36 4.96 1.09
C GLY A 213 0.11 4.07 2.23
N PRO A 214 -0.72 3.91 3.27
CA PRO A 214 -0.41 3.03 4.37
C PRO A 214 -0.24 1.60 3.86
N GLN A 215 0.74 0.90 4.41
CA GLN A 215 0.86 -0.53 4.19
C GLN A 215 -0.28 -1.25 4.90
N PHE A 216 -0.75 -2.33 4.28
CA PHE A 216 -1.76 -3.22 4.85
C PHE A 216 -1.47 -4.66 4.45
N SER A 217 -1.92 -5.60 5.27
CA SER A 217 -1.75 -7.04 5.03
C SER A 217 -2.61 -7.56 3.86
N PHE A 218 -2.14 -8.62 3.20
CA PHE A 218 -2.94 -9.32 2.19
C PHE A 218 -4.24 -9.88 2.78
N HIS A 219 -4.24 -10.26 4.06
CA HIS A 219 -5.44 -10.70 4.76
C HIS A 219 -6.53 -9.61 4.78
N LEU A 220 -6.17 -8.35 5.04
CA LEU A 220 -7.12 -7.24 4.97
C LEU A 220 -7.66 -7.05 3.54
N TYR A 221 -6.79 -7.19 2.53
CA TYR A 221 -7.21 -7.15 1.13
C TYR A 221 -8.23 -8.23 0.80
N ARG A 222 -7.99 -9.48 1.23
CA ARG A 222 -8.93 -10.58 1.01
C ARG A 222 -10.25 -10.35 1.74
N LYS A 223 -10.23 -9.86 2.99
CA LYS A 223 -11.44 -9.47 3.74
C LYS A 223 -12.24 -8.37 3.02
N PHE A 224 -11.56 -7.44 2.37
CA PHE A 224 -12.20 -6.40 1.56
C PHE A 224 -12.87 -6.99 0.31
N LEU A 225 -12.22 -7.94 -0.37
CA LEU A 225 -12.80 -8.63 -1.53
C LEU A 225 -14.01 -9.51 -1.15
N THR A 226 -13.95 -10.22 -0.02
CA THR A 226 -15.02 -11.12 0.45
C THR A 226 -16.13 -10.39 1.22
N MET A 227 -15.97 -9.08 1.48
CA MET A 227 -16.86 -8.27 2.32
C MET A 227 -16.96 -8.72 3.79
N SER A 228 -16.04 -9.58 4.25
CA SER A 228 -15.97 -9.97 5.66
C SER A 228 -15.30 -8.91 6.55
N LEU A 229 -14.89 -7.78 5.97
CA LEU A 229 -14.40 -6.62 6.71
C LEU A 229 -15.54 -5.88 7.43
N PHE A 230 -16.75 -5.91 6.87
CA PHE A 230 -17.89 -5.20 7.42
C PHE A 230 -18.70 -6.16 8.32
N PRO A 231 -19.13 -5.72 9.52
CA PRO A 231 -19.99 -6.54 10.39
C PRO A 231 -21.29 -6.98 9.70
N ASP A 232 -21.81 -6.12 8.83
CA ASP A 232 -22.94 -6.41 7.96
C ASP A 232 -22.54 -6.10 6.51
N ALA A 233 -22.39 -7.14 5.70
CA ALA A 233 -22.04 -7.02 4.28
C ALA A 233 -23.11 -6.28 3.46
N THR A 234 -24.33 -6.15 3.98
CA THR A 234 -25.42 -5.40 3.34
C THR A 234 -25.44 -3.93 3.72
N ARG A 235 -24.82 -3.57 4.86
CA ARG A 235 -24.78 -2.20 5.39
C ARG A 235 -23.34 -1.75 5.57
N ILE A 236 -22.79 -1.20 4.48
CA ILE A 236 -21.51 -0.50 4.54
C ILE A 236 -21.65 0.72 5.45
N PRO A 237 -20.73 0.94 6.41
CA PRO A 237 -20.75 2.12 7.26
C PRO A 237 -20.90 3.40 6.45
N SER A 238 -21.87 4.23 6.84
CA SER A 238 -22.05 5.57 6.29
C SER A 238 -20.94 6.47 6.84
N GLY A 239 -20.42 7.38 6.02
CA GLY A 239 -19.38 8.33 6.43
C GLY A 239 -18.02 8.17 5.75
N SER A 240 -17.75 7.06 5.06
CA SER A 240 -16.49 6.93 4.29
C SER A 240 -16.34 8.02 3.23
N TYR A 241 -17.46 8.48 2.63
CA TYR A 241 -17.47 9.61 1.70
C TYR A 241 -17.06 10.92 2.38
N LYS A 242 -17.62 11.21 3.56
CA LYS A 242 -17.26 12.40 4.34
C LYS A 242 -15.80 12.36 4.75
N ALA A 243 -15.29 11.19 5.16
CA ALA A 243 -13.88 11.01 5.48
C ALA A 243 -12.99 11.23 4.25
N ALA A 244 -13.32 10.64 3.10
CA ALA A 244 -12.57 10.83 1.86
C ALA A 244 -12.56 12.30 1.41
N MET A 245 -13.70 12.98 1.47
CA MET A 245 -13.80 14.41 1.13
C MET A 245 -13.01 15.29 2.10
N LYS A 246 -13.06 14.97 3.40
CA LYS A 246 -12.24 15.66 4.42
C LYS A 246 -10.75 15.47 4.13
N SER A 247 -10.30 14.25 3.81
CA SER A 247 -8.91 13.97 3.45
C SER A 247 -8.48 14.70 2.19
N LEU A 248 -9.34 14.76 1.16
CA LEU A 248 -9.07 15.48 -0.08
C LEU A 248 -8.93 16.98 0.16
N LEU A 249 -9.88 17.60 0.86
CA LEU A 249 -9.87 19.03 1.17
C LEU A 249 -8.68 19.41 2.06
N LEU A 250 -8.40 18.58 3.07
CA LEU A 250 -7.26 18.79 3.94
C LEU A 250 -5.96 18.66 3.16
N GLY A 251 -5.81 17.64 2.31
CA GLY A 251 -4.65 17.48 1.42
C GLY A 251 -4.45 18.67 0.49
N ALA A 252 -5.53 19.16 -0.15
CA ALA A 252 -5.47 20.35 -1.00
C ALA A 252 -5.08 21.61 -0.21
N LEU A 253 -5.60 21.78 1.01
CA LEU A 253 -5.22 22.87 1.90
C LEU A 253 -3.73 22.79 2.30
N TYR A 254 -3.25 21.61 2.69
CA TYR A 254 -1.83 21.41 3.04
C TYR A 254 -0.93 21.71 1.86
N LEU A 255 -1.26 21.24 0.66
CA LEU A 255 -0.50 21.54 -0.57
C LEU A 255 -0.50 23.04 -0.88
N GLY A 256 -1.65 23.72 -0.76
CA GLY A 256 -1.74 25.16 -0.99
C GLY A 256 -0.95 25.99 0.02
N VAL A 257 -1.06 25.67 1.31
CA VAL A 257 -0.27 26.32 2.38
C VAL A 257 1.22 26.05 2.17
N TYR A 258 1.58 24.82 1.80
CA TYR A 258 2.95 24.43 1.52
C TYR A 258 3.55 25.24 0.36
N GLU A 259 2.84 25.35 -0.76
CA GLU A 259 3.32 26.09 -1.93
C GLU A 259 3.59 27.56 -1.57
N ILE A 260 2.63 28.21 -0.88
CA ILE A 260 2.77 29.60 -0.41
C ILE A 260 3.95 29.73 0.55
N ALA A 261 4.04 28.87 1.57
CA ALA A 261 5.11 28.92 2.56
C ALA A 261 6.49 28.66 1.95
N SER A 262 6.58 27.77 0.95
CA SER A 262 7.82 27.46 0.25
C SER A 262 8.35 28.66 -0.53
N GLY A 263 7.47 29.52 -1.05
CA GLY A 263 7.83 30.78 -1.69
C GLY A 263 8.41 31.80 -0.70
N TYR A 264 7.91 31.86 0.54
CA TYR A 264 8.42 32.78 1.56
C TYR A 264 9.68 32.28 2.28
N PHE A 265 9.84 30.96 2.43
CA PHE A 265 10.94 30.34 3.17
C PHE A 265 11.71 29.32 2.31
N PRO A 266 12.38 29.76 1.23
CA PRO A 266 13.12 28.84 0.38
C PRO A 266 14.35 28.29 1.12
N ALA A 267 14.62 26.99 0.96
CA ALA A 267 15.78 26.35 1.59
C ALA A 267 17.12 26.99 1.16
N SER A 268 17.18 27.54 -0.05
CA SER A 268 18.32 28.30 -0.55
C SER A 268 18.61 29.57 0.24
N TYR A 269 17.65 30.09 1.02
CA TYR A 269 17.90 31.23 1.89
C TYR A 269 18.93 30.90 2.98
N LEU A 270 18.96 29.65 3.47
CA LEU A 270 19.87 29.22 4.53
C LEU A 270 21.35 29.26 4.13
N ILE A 271 21.65 29.26 2.84
CA ILE A 271 23.02 29.33 2.31
C ILE A 271 23.42 30.76 1.89
N THR A 272 22.55 31.76 2.10
CA THR A 272 22.86 33.15 1.73
C THR A 272 23.69 33.88 2.78
N ALA A 273 24.47 34.87 2.33
CA ALA A 273 25.20 35.76 3.22
C ALA A 273 24.27 36.59 4.13
N ASP A 274 23.05 36.91 3.67
CA ASP A 274 22.03 37.62 4.48
C ASP A 274 21.49 36.77 5.63
N PHE A 275 21.40 35.45 5.49
CA PHE A 275 21.09 34.58 6.63
C PHE A 275 22.27 34.52 7.61
N ALA A 276 23.49 34.41 7.10
CA ALA A 276 24.71 34.31 7.92
C ALA A 276 24.93 35.53 8.82
N SER A 277 24.53 36.73 8.36
CA SER A 277 24.68 37.99 9.08
C SER A 277 23.65 38.22 10.21
N LYS A 278 22.59 37.40 10.32
CA LYS A 278 21.53 37.60 11.34
C LYS A 278 21.93 37.13 12.74
N PRO A 279 21.32 37.73 13.80
CA PRO A 279 21.49 37.27 15.18
C PRO A 279 21.14 35.80 15.35
N PHE A 280 21.74 35.14 16.34
CA PHE A 280 21.57 33.70 16.59
C PHE A 280 20.11 33.25 16.71
N ILE A 281 19.29 33.98 17.47
CA ILE A 281 17.87 33.65 17.67
C ILE A 281 17.07 33.72 16.36
N ASN A 282 17.35 34.72 15.52
CA ASN A 282 16.67 34.88 14.23
C ASN A 282 17.06 33.74 13.28
N ARG A 283 18.34 33.36 13.26
CA ARG A 283 18.80 32.19 12.49
C ARG A 283 18.11 30.91 12.94
N LEU A 284 17.98 30.69 14.24
CA LEU A 284 17.30 29.51 14.79
C LEU A 284 15.81 29.47 14.39
N MET A 285 15.10 30.59 14.48
CA MET A 285 13.69 30.66 14.07
C MET A 285 13.51 30.43 12.57
N ILE A 286 14.35 31.05 11.74
CA ILE A 286 14.30 30.85 10.28
C ILE A 286 14.64 29.40 9.92
N MET A 287 15.66 28.82 10.55
CA MET A 287 16.04 27.43 10.33
C MET A 287 14.95 26.44 10.79
N TRP A 288 14.23 26.76 11.88
CA TRP A 288 13.08 25.97 12.32
C TRP A 288 11.92 26.05 11.32
N CYS A 289 11.56 27.26 10.86
CA CYS A 289 10.52 27.45 9.85
C CYS A 289 10.89 26.74 8.54
N VAL A 290 12.06 27.02 7.97
CA VAL A 290 12.56 26.38 6.74
C VAL A 290 12.64 24.87 6.91
N GLY A 291 13.09 24.38 8.06
CA GLY A 291 13.14 22.94 8.37
C GLY A 291 11.75 22.30 8.41
N LYS A 292 10.77 22.94 9.05
CA LYS A 292 9.38 22.46 9.11
C LYS A 292 8.74 22.40 7.72
N PHE A 293 8.91 23.43 6.92
CA PHE A 293 8.39 23.45 5.55
C PHE A 293 9.18 22.48 4.65
N SER A 294 10.50 22.42 4.74
CA SER A 294 11.30 21.48 3.93
C SER A 294 10.97 20.02 4.25
N LEU A 295 10.73 19.66 5.52
CA LEU A 295 10.34 18.30 5.91
C LEU A 295 8.94 17.92 5.41
N THR A 296 8.02 18.88 5.37
CA THR A 296 6.65 18.64 4.86
C THR A 296 6.59 18.51 3.33
N LYS A 297 7.66 18.84 2.60
CA LYS A 297 7.84 18.50 1.18
C LYS A 297 7.93 16.99 0.93
N THR A 298 8.42 16.24 1.93
CA THR A 298 8.85 14.84 1.82
C THR A 298 7.91 13.84 2.49
N ILE A 299 6.78 14.29 3.05
CA ILE A 299 5.73 13.46 3.65
C ILE A 299 4.49 13.53 2.77
#